data_AF-A0A7S1WSL1-F1
#
_entry.id   AF-A0A7S1WSL1-F1
#
_cell.length_a   1.000
_cell.length_b   1.000
_cell.length_c   1.000
_cell.angle_alpha   90.00
_cell.angle_beta   90.00
_cell.angle_gamma   90.00
#
_symmetry.space_group_name_H-M   'P 1'
#
loop_
_entity.id
_entity.type
_entity.pdbx_description
1 polymer ?
#
loop_
_entity_poly.entity_id
_entity_poly.type
_entity_poly.pdbx_seq_one_letter_code
_entity_poly.pdbx_strand_id
1 'polypeptide(L)'
;PPVKEGVEEAAVHQGAGGAACRLAAVPASKLRLGPPASEQQLLAEELWAQGVVEYVTGSSQGSIGAGVETFAESLKADPRSAKRHYFLGCITSAFHQKGKEAAICFENAIAADPTFAMAYQELVMLYEAWGNFEAARAVARRAIEKGVRWQDEWQRPPSWTPGLTANAWWDRQHFPWADELEALWEDIRDEALRLRGGCRGKGMPEAWTAVGSETATHDADIVSGGEWREFVLFGARTERSPDSEAARCCPKTVEAIERLMPAAVAMAQLG
;
A
#
# COMPACT_ATOMS: atom_id res chain seq x y z
N PRO A 1 -5.35 -40.19 -8.66
CA PRO A 1 -3.88 -40.02 -8.55
C PRO A 1 -3.55 -38.62 -8.01
N PRO A 2 -3.00 -38.50 -6.78
CA PRO A 2 -2.67 -37.19 -6.23
C PRO A 2 -1.45 -36.63 -6.96
N VAL A 3 -1.57 -35.37 -7.39
CA VAL A 3 -0.51 -34.62 -8.08
C VAL A 3 0.61 -34.37 -7.09
N LYS A 4 1.80 -34.88 -7.39
CA LYS A 4 3.03 -34.62 -6.65
C LYS A 4 3.64 -33.29 -7.08
N GLU A 5 4.07 -32.55 -6.06
CA GLU A 5 5.14 -31.56 -5.92
C GLU A 5 5.92 -31.09 -7.16
N GLY A 6 6.10 -29.78 -7.21
CA GLY A 6 7.05 -29.05 -8.06
C GLY A 6 7.13 -27.58 -7.64
N VAL A 7 7.41 -27.30 -6.37
CA VAL A 7 7.84 -25.98 -5.93
C VAL A 7 9.35 -26.10 -5.70
N GLU A 8 10.14 -25.70 -6.69
CA GLU A 8 11.60 -25.64 -6.57
C GLU A 8 11.98 -24.67 -5.44
N GLU A 9 12.83 -25.15 -4.54
CA GLU A 9 13.49 -24.36 -3.50
C GLU A 9 14.43 -23.32 -4.13
N ALA A 10 13.92 -22.12 -4.39
CA ALA A 10 14.77 -20.95 -4.51
C ALA A 10 15.18 -20.51 -3.10
N ALA A 11 16.49 -20.49 -2.85
CA ALA A 11 17.11 -20.13 -1.57
C ALA A 11 16.57 -18.79 -1.05
N VAL A 12 15.93 -18.83 0.11
CA VAL A 12 15.44 -17.65 0.84
C VAL A 12 16.65 -16.97 1.48
N HIS A 13 17.10 -15.86 0.90
CA HIS A 13 17.94 -14.92 1.63
C HIS A 13 17.14 -14.37 2.81
N GLN A 14 17.52 -14.77 4.02
CA GLN A 14 17.06 -14.18 5.28
C GLN A 14 17.53 -12.72 5.33
N GLY A 15 16.69 -11.81 4.86
CA GLY A 15 17.01 -10.38 4.83
C GLY A 15 15.89 -9.48 4.33
N ALA A 16 14.65 -9.95 4.24
CA ALA A 16 13.50 -9.11 3.91
C ALA A 16 12.75 -8.80 5.21
N GLY A 17 12.88 -7.56 5.69
CA GLY A 17 11.98 -7.00 6.69
C GLY A 17 10.55 -7.25 6.23
N GLY A 18 9.76 -7.89 7.09
CA GLY A 18 8.46 -8.42 6.71
C GLY A 18 7.58 -7.32 6.12
N ALA A 19 7.12 -7.52 4.89
CA ALA A 19 6.02 -6.74 4.33
C ALA A 19 4.80 -6.91 5.22
N ALA A 20 4.69 -6.00 6.18
CA ALA A 20 3.53 -5.89 7.03
C ALA A 20 2.40 -5.44 6.11
N CYS A 21 1.42 -6.31 5.90
CA CYS A 21 0.13 -5.93 5.32
C CYS A 21 -0.34 -4.72 6.12
N ARG A 22 -0.34 -3.54 5.50
CA ARG A 22 -0.88 -2.34 6.12
C ARG A 22 -2.37 -2.60 6.22
N LEU A 23 -2.83 -2.97 7.41
CA LEU A 23 -4.22 -2.80 7.79
C LEU A 23 -4.53 -1.30 7.67
N ALA A 24 -4.83 -0.82 6.47
CA ALA A 24 -5.76 0.27 6.33
C ALA A 24 -7.00 -0.23 7.05
N ALA A 25 -7.27 0.30 8.24
CA ALA A 25 -8.39 -0.10 9.07
C ALA A 25 -9.62 -0.23 8.18
N VAL A 26 -9.98 -1.46 7.78
CA VAL A 26 -11.08 -1.67 6.85
C VAL A 26 -12.29 -1.21 7.64
N PRO A 27 -12.94 -0.10 7.26
CA PRO A 27 -14.02 0.43 8.07
C PRO A 27 -15.06 -0.67 8.20
N ALA A 28 -15.56 -0.93 9.41
CA ALA A 28 -16.61 -1.93 9.64
C ALA A 28 -17.82 -1.73 8.69
N SER A 29 -18.02 -0.50 8.19
CA SER A 29 -19.02 -0.15 7.17
C SER A 29 -18.80 -0.79 5.80
N LYS A 30 -17.56 -1.07 5.38
CA LYS A 30 -17.24 -1.82 4.13
C LYS A 30 -17.35 -3.33 4.30
N LEU A 31 -17.46 -3.79 5.55
CA LEU A 31 -17.51 -5.19 5.94
C LEU A 31 -18.93 -5.79 5.96
N ARG A 32 -19.97 -5.05 5.56
CA ARG A 32 -21.36 -5.52 5.60
C ARG A 32 -21.51 -6.91 4.97
N LEU A 33 -21.91 -7.87 5.79
CA LEU A 33 -22.45 -9.16 5.39
C LEU A 33 -23.98 -9.01 5.33
N GLY A 34 -24.62 -9.66 4.36
CA GLY A 34 -26.08 -9.77 4.35
C GLY A 34 -26.57 -10.63 5.53
N PRO A 35 -27.88 -10.72 5.80
CA PRO A 35 -28.39 -11.56 6.88
C PRO A 35 -27.98 -13.03 6.66
N PRO A 36 -27.65 -13.78 7.72
CA PRO A 36 -27.19 -15.17 7.61
C PRO A 36 -28.31 -16.08 7.09
N ALA A 37 -27.99 -16.96 6.15
CA ALA A 37 -28.94 -17.88 5.52
C ALA A 37 -29.00 -19.27 6.22
N SER A 38 -28.22 -19.49 7.28
CA SER A 38 -28.24 -20.74 8.07
C SER A 38 -27.62 -20.55 9.47
N GLU A 39 -27.89 -21.48 10.40
CA GLU A 39 -27.26 -21.52 11.73
C GLU A 39 -25.73 -21.60 11.65
N GLN A 40 -25.18 -22.31 10.66
CA GLN A 40 -23.74 -22.37 10.43
C GLN A 40 -23.15 -21.02 9.99
N GLN A 41 -23.89 -20.25 9.18
CA GLN A 41 -23.47 -18.90 8.81
C GLN A 41 -23.58 -17.91 9.97
N LEU A 42 -24.61 -18.05 10.81
CA LEU A 42 -24.75 -17.28 12.04
C LEU A 42 -23.57 -17.56 12.99
N LEU A 43 -23.25 -18.84 13.22
CA LEU A 43 -22.07 -19.22 14.01
C LEU A 43 -20.78 -18.66 13.41
N ALA A 44 -20.62 -18.72 12.09
CA ALA A 44 -19.46 -18.14 11.42
C ALA A 44 -19.39 -16.61 11.59
N GLU A 45 -20.52 -15.91 11.62
CA GLU A 45 -20.60 -14.46 11.87
C GLU A 45 -20.29 -14.11 13.33
N GLU A 46 -20.78 -14.91 14.28
CA GLU A 46 -20.50 -14.75 15.71
C GLU A 46 -19.01 -14.94 16.01
N LEU A 47 -18.42 -16.05 15.55
CA LEU A 47 -16.99 -16.33 15.67
C LEU A 47 -16.17 -15.24 14.97
N TRP A 48 -16.63 -14.73 13.83
CA TRP A 48 -15.98 -13.62 13.15
C TRP A 48 -15.96 -12.35 14.00
N ALA A 49 -17.11 -11.96 14.56
CA ALA A 49 -17.22 -10.77 15.41
C ALA A 49 -16.37 -10.91 16.67
N GLN A 50 -16.35 -12.08 17.29
CA GLN A 50 -15.52 -12.39 18.44
C GLN A 50 -14.02 -12.26 18.10
N GLY A 51 -13.57 -12.86 17.00
CA GLY A 51 -12.18 -12.76 16.56
C GLY A 51 -11.75 -11.31 16.32
N VAL A 52 -12.63 -10.45 15.76
CA VAL A 52 -12.35 -9.01 15.61
C VAL A 52 -12.14 -8.34 16.96
N VAL A 53 -13.01 -8.61 17.95
CA VAL A 53 -12.87 -8.03 19.29
C VAL A 53 -11.58 -8.48 19.96
N GLU A 54 -11.27 -9.77 19.93
CA GLU A 54 -10.04 -10.33 20.51
C GLU A 54 -8.79 -9.73 19.84
N TYR A 55 -8.82 -9.61 18.52
CA TYR A 55 -7.74 -9.00 17.76
C TYR A 55 -7.55 -7.51 18.09
N VAL A 56 -8.62 -6.72 18.16
CA VAL A 56 -8.57 -5.27 18.43
C VAL A 56 -8.22 -4.97 19.89
N THR A 57 -8.69 -5.79 20.83
CA THR A 57 -8.45 -5.60 22.27
C THR A 57 -7.18 -6.27 22.76
N GLY A 58 -6.58 -7.14 21.94
CA GLY A 58 -5.34 -7.84 22.24
C GLY A 58 -4.17 -6.87 22.40
N SER A 59 -3.66 -6.75 23.63
CA SER A 59 -2.52 -5.89 23.97
C SER A 59 -1.17 -6.60 23.91
N SER A 60 -1.15 -7.89 23.57
CA SER A 60 0.05 -8.72 23.49
C SER A 60 -0.03 -9.71 22.32
N GLN A 61 1.11 -10.19 21.83
CA GLN A 61 1.18 -11.20 20.76
C GLN A 61 0.36 -12.47 21.08
N GLY A 62 0.30 -12.89 22.35
CA GLY A 62 -0.54 -14.01 22.77
C GLY A 62 -2.04 -13.73 22.66
N SER A 63 -2.46 -12.50 23.00
CA SER A 63 -3.87 -12.09 22.89
C SER A 63 -4.31 -11.91 21.43
N ILE A 64 -3.41 -11.44 20.57
CA ILE A 64 -3.65 -11.33 19.12
C ILE A 64 -3.74 -12.72 18.49
N GLY A 65 -2.94 -13.68 18.95
CA GLY A 65 -3.00 -15.08 18.53
C GLY A 65 -4.35 -15.74 18.81
N ALA A 66 -4.99 -15.44 19.95
CA ALA A 66 -6.34 -15.93 20.25
C ALA A 66 -7.37 -15.48 19.18
N GLY A 67 -7.30 -14.20 18.78
CA GLY A 67 -8.15 -13.70 17.69
C GLY A 67 -7.95 -14.44 16.36
N VAL A 68 -6.70 -14.80 16.03
CA VAL A 68 -6.36 -15.61 14.84
C VAL A 68 -6.99 -17.01 14.90
N GLU A 69 -6.97 -17.66 16.05
CA GLU A 69 -7.60 -18.96 16.26
C GLU A 69 -9.12 -18.86 16.07
N THR A 70 -9.76 -17.85 16.67
CA THR A 70 -11.20 -17.61 16.55
C THR A 70 -11.61 -17.29 15.10
N PHE A 71 -10.76 -16.57 14.34
CA PHE A 71 -10.96 -16.39 12.91
C PHE A 71 -10.87 -17.70 12.12
N ALA A 72 -9.94 -18.59 12.47
CA ALA A 72 -9.84 -19.90 11.84
C ALA A 72 -11.08 -20.78 12.13
N GLU A 73 -11.67 -20.68 13.32
CA GLU A 73 -12.93 -21.35 13.64
C GLU A 73 -14.12 -20.80 12.85
N SER A 74 -14.18 -19.48 12.68
CA SER A 74 -15.16 -18.82 11.80
C SER A 74 -15.09 -19.36 10.37
N LEU A 75 -13.89 -19.61 9.85
CA LEU A 75 -13.68 -20.24 8.54
C LEU A 75 -14.08 -21.71 8.50
N LYS A 76 -13.94 -22.48 9.59
CA LYS A 76 -14.46 -23.86 9.65
C LYS A 76 -15.98 -23.89 9.54
N ALA A 77 -16.65 -22.91 10.16
CA ALA A 77 -18.11 -22.79 10.13
C ALA A 77 -18.63 -22.34 8.75
N ASP A 78 -17.91 -21.47 8.03
CA ASP A 78 -18.22 -21.11 6.64
C ASP A 78 -16.95 -20.99 5.78
N PRO A 79 -16.52 -22.11 5.15
CA PRO A 79 -15.26 -22.17 4.40
C PRO A 79 -15.24 -21.35 3.11
N ARG A 80 -16.40 -20.87 2.64
CA ARG A 80 -16.56 -20.23 1.32
C ARG A 80 -16.54 -18.71 1.37
N SER A 81 -16.22 -18.12 2.53
CA SER A 81 -16.20 -16.67 2.66
C SER A 81 -14.85 -16.09 2.22
N ALA A 82 -14.83 -15.46 1.04
CA ALA A 82 -13.64 -14.79 0.51
C ALA A 82 -13.11 -13.71 1.47
N LYS A 83 -14.02 -12.95 2.11
CA LYS A 83 -13.67 -11.92 3.09
C LYS A 83 -12.89 -12.53 4.27
N ARG A 84 -13.40 -13.62 4.86
CA ARG A 84 -12.76 -14.26 6.03
C ARG A 84 -11.36 -14.77 5.71
N HIS A 85 -11.19 -15.43 4.56
CA HIS A 85 -9.89 -15.86 4.06
C HIS A 85 -8.92 -14.69 3.88
N TYR A 86 -9.37 -13.60 3.26
CA TYR A 86 -8.55 -12.41 3.07
C TYR A 86 -8.06 -11.80 4.37
N PHE A 87 -8.95 -11.59 5.34
CA PHE A 87 -8.54 -11.00 6.61
C PHE A 87 -7.60 -11.89 7.41
N LEU A 88 -7.82 -13.21 7.40
CA LEU A 88 -6.87 -14.14 8.02
C LEU A 88 -5.48 -13.99 7.36
N GLY A 89 -5.42 -13.86 6.03
CA GLY A 89 -4.19 -13.57 5.31
C GLY A 89 -3.52 -12.28 5.78
N CYS A 90 -4.28 -11.17 5.90
CA CYS A 90 -3.75 -9.89 6.40
C CYS A 90 -3.13 -10.03 7.81
N ILE A 91 -3.84 -10.69 8.73
CA ILE A 91 -3.38 -10.86 10.11
C ILE A 91 -2.14 -11.77 10.17
N THR A 92 -2.16 -12.89 9.43
CA THR A 92 -1.02 -13.82 9.37
C THR A 92 0.22 -13.17 8.76
N SER A 93 0.04 -12.29 7.77
CA SER A 93 1.14 -11.51 7.19
C SER A 93 1.71 -10.51 8.19
N ALA A 94 0.85 -9.81 8.94
CA ALA A 94 1.27 -8.72 9.82
C ALA A 94 1.93 -9.21 11.13
N PHE A 95 1.43 -10.28 11.76
CA PHE A 95 1.85 -10.65 13.12
C PHE A 95 2.81 -11.83 13.19
N HIS A 96 2.65 -12.79 12.30
CA HIS A 96 3.41 -14.03 12.40
C HIS A 96 4.65 -14.05 11.50
N GLN A 97 4.85 -13.03 10.64
CA GLN A 97 5.88 -13.04 9.59
C GLN A 97 5.76 -14.27 8.67
N LYS A 98 4.56 -14.84 8.60
CA LYS A 98 4.29 -16.08 7.88
C LYS A 98 3.67 -15.77 6.52
N GLY A 99 4.43 -15.06 5.69
CA GLY A 99 3.92 -14.66 4.39
C GLY A 99 3.44 -15.84 3.54
N LYS A 100 4.07 -17.03 3.62
CA LYS A 100 3.61 -18.22 2.87
C LYS A 100 2.19 -18.66 3.26
N GLU A 101 1.85 -18.61 4.54
CA GLU A 101 0.50 -18.93 5.01
C GLU A 101 -0.50 -17.84 4.60
N ALA A 102 -0.08 -16.56 4.60
CA ALA A 102 -0.89 -15.46 4.10
C ALA A 102 -1.21 -15.62 2.61
N ALA A 103 -0.24 -16.01 1.77
CA ALA A 103 -0.46 -16.28 0.35
C ALA A 103 -1.54 -17.35 0.13
N ILE A 104 -1.52 -18.44 0.90
CA ILE A 104 -2.55 -19.49 0.84
C ILE A 104 -3.92 -18.91 1.19
N CYS A 105 -4.00 -18.06 2.22
CA CYS A 105 -5.25 -17.40 2.59
C CYS A 105 -5.78 -16.51 1.47
N PHE A 106 -4.92 -15.72 0.80
CA PHE A 106 -5.34 -14.89 -0.33
C PHE A 106 -5.76 -15.72 -1.54
N GLU A 107 -5.07 -16.83 -1.84
CA GLU A 107 -5.49 -17.76 -2.89
C GLU A 107 -6.85 -18.41 -2.58
N ASN A 108 -7.10 -18.78 -1.32
CA ASN A 108 -8.42 -19.28 -0.91
C ASN A 108 -9.51 -18.21 -1.03
N ALA A 109 -9.19 -16.94 -0.73
CA ALA A 109 -10.11 -15.83 -0.93
C ALA A 109 -10.47 -15.65 -2.41
N ILE A 110 -9.48 -15.73 -3.30
CA ILE A 110 -9.65 -15.68 -4.76
C ILE A 110 -10.45 -16.90 -5.26
N ALA A 111 -10.23 -18.08 -4.71
CA ALA A 111 -10.99 -19.27 -5.07
C ALA A 111 -12.47 -19.16 -4.66
N ALA A 112 -12.74 -18.57 -3.50
CA ALA A 112 -14.08 -18.33 -2.98
C ALA A 112 -14.85 -17.24 -3.75
N ASP A 113 -14.17 -16.16 -4.12
CA ASP A 113 -14.69 -15.10 -4.99
C ASP A 113 -13.60 -14.68 -6.00
N PRO A 114 -13.66 -15.18 -7.25
CA PRO A 114 -12.69 -14.87 -8.28
C PRO A 114 -12.60 -13.39 -8.66
N THR A 115 -13.55 -12.55 -8.21
CA THR A 115 -13.59 -11.11 -8.47
C THR A 115 -13.12 -10.27 -7.27
N PHE A 116 -12.66 -10.92 -6.20
CA PHE A 116 -12.30 -10.25 -4.95
C PHE A 116 -10.98 -9.48 -5.03
N ALA A 117 -11.07 -8.23 -5.51
CA ALA A 117 -9.92 -7.39 -5.86
C ALA A 117 -8.86 -7.23 -4.75
N MET A 118 -9.29 -7.15 -3.50
CA MET A 118 -8.37 -6.94 -2.37
C MET A 118 -7.42 -8.12 -2.18
N ALA A 119 -7.87 -9.36 -2.40
CA ALA A 119 -6.99 -10.53 -2.27
C ALA A 119 -5.94 -10.61 -3.38
N TYR A 120 -6.28 -10.23 -4.62
CA TYR A 120 -5.28 -10.11 -5.69
C TYR A 120 -4.23 -9.05 -5.36
N GLN A 121 -4.64 -7.90 -4.83
CA GLN A 121 -3.72 -6.81 -4.46
C GLN A 121 -2.73 -7.26 -3.38
N GLU A 122 -3.20 -7.87 -2.30
CA GLU A 122 -2.32 -8.35 -1.22
C GLU A 122 -1.38 -9.46 -1.70
N LEU A 123 -1.87 -10.39 -2.53
CA LEU A 123 -1.04 -11.46 -3.06
C LEU A 123 0.06 -10.93 -4.00
N VAL A 124 -0.25 -9.93 -4.83
CA VAL A 124 0.76 -9.22 -5.65
C VAL A 124 1.82 -8.59 -4.76
N MET A 125 1.42 -7.77 -3.78
CA MET A 125 2.35 -7.06 -2.91
C MET A 125 3.26 -8.03 -2.14
N LEU A 126 2.70 -9.17 -1.72
CA LEU A 126 3.46 -10.21 -1.04
C LEU A 126 4.52 -10.85 -1.94
N TYR A 127 4.20 -11.16 -3.20
CA TYR A 127 5.18 -11.66 -4.16
C TYR A 127 6.26 -10.63 -4.51
N GLU A 128 5.89 -9.35 -4.63
CA GLU A 128 6.84 -8.24 -4.85
C GLU A 128 7.80 -8.08 -3.67
N ALA A 129 7.30 -8.16 -2.44
CA ALA A 129 8.12 -8.11 -1.23
C ALA A 129 9.10 -9.28 -1.13
N TRP A 130 8.77 -10.43 -1.74
CA TRP A 130 9.69 -11.56 -1.88
C TRP A 130 10.62 -11.46 -3.10
N GLY A 131 10.55 -10.36 -3.87
CA GLY A 131 11.32 -10.17 -5.10
C GLY A 131 10.86 -11.05 -6.26
N ASN A 132 9.72 -11.75 -6.14
CA ASN A 132 9.18 -12.62 -7.18
C ASN A 132 8.21 -11.85 -8.08
N PHE A 133 8.77 -10.94 -8.88
CA PHE A 133 7.99 -10.08 -9.78
C PHE A 133 7.24 -10.86 -10.86
N GLU A 134 7.75 -12.02 -11.30
CA GLU A 134 7.05 -12.87 -12.28
C GLU A 134 5.76 -13.46 -11.69
N ALA A 135 5.81 -13.96 -10.46
CA ALA A 135 4.62 -14.46 -9.77
C ALA A 135 3.60 -13.32 -9.52
N ALA A 136 4.08 -12.13 -9.12
CA ALA A 136 3.22 -10.96 -8.98
C ALA A 136 2.51 -10.61 -10.30
N ARG A 137 3.22 -10.60 -11.44
CA ARG A 137 2.60 -10.37 -12.76
C ARG A 137 1.62 -11.48 -13.15
N ALA A 138 1.91 -12.74 -12.82
CA ALA A 138 0.99 -13.84 -13.07
C ALA A 138 -0.33 -13.70 -12.28
N VAL A 139 -0.26 -13.26 -11.03
CA VAL A 139 -1.45 -12.95 -10.22
C VAL A 139 -2.23 -11.78 -10.82
N ALA A 140 -1.55 -10.75 -11.31
CA ALA A 140 -2.19 -9.62 -11.96
C ALA A 140 -2.90 -10.01 -13.27
N ARG A 141 -2.29 -10.86 -14.10
CA ARG A 141 -2.96 -11.44 -15.28
C ARG A 141 -4.25 -12.17 -14.91
N ARG A 142 -4.21 -13.01 -13.86
CA ARG A 142 -5.40 -13.70 -13.36
C ARG A 142 -6.50 -12.71 -12.92
N ALA A 143 -6.13 -11.62 -12.24
CA ALA A 143 -7.07 -10.58 -11.85
C ALA A 143 -7.76 -9.98 -13.09
N ILE A 144 -6.98 -9.60 -14.10
CA ILE A 144 -7.47 -9.03 -15.35
C ILE A 144 -8.41 -10.01 -16.09
N GLU A 145 -8.03 -11.28 -16.19
CA GLU A 145 -8.85 -12.34 -16.80
C GLU A 145 -10.20 -12.52 -16.11
N LYS A 146 -10.27 -12.30 -14.79
CA LYS A 146 -11.51 -12.34 -14.01
C LYS A 146 -12.31 -11.04 -14.04
N GLY A 147 -11.84 -10.03 -14.78
CA GLY A 147 -12.48 -8.72 -14.88
C GLY A 147 -12.26 -7.84 -13.64
N VAL A 148 -11.22 -8.12 -12.85
CA VAL A 148 -10.86 -7.36 -11.67
C VAL A 148 -10.00 -6.15 -12.07
N ARG A 149 -10.57 -4.94 -11.91
CA ARG A 149 -9.99 -3.59 -11.77
C ARG A 149 -8.79 -3.17 -12.66
N TRP A 150 -7.72 -3.95 -12.73
CA TRP A 150 -6.52 -3.64 -13.52
C TRP A 150 -6.77 -3.88 -15.01
N GLN A 151 -6.08 -3.11 -15.85
CA GLN A 151 -6.15 -3.21 -17.31
C GLN A 151 -4.88 -3.84 -17.91
N ASP A 152 -3.77 -3.72 -17.20
CA ASP A 152 -2.46 -4.20 -17.62
C ASP A 152 -1.77 -4.84 -16.42
N GLU A 153 -1.04 -5.93 -16.66
CA GLU A 153 -0.40 -6.68 -15.59
C GLU A 153 0.61 -5.83 -14.83
N TRP A 154 1.21 -4.81 -15.44
CA TRP A 154 2.17 -3.87 -14.85
C TRP A 154 1.54 -2.72 -14.07
N GLN A 155 0.24 -2.42 -14.29
CA GLN A 155 -0.45 -1.31 -13.65
C GLN A 155 -1.23 -1.79 -12.42
N ARG A 156 -0.55 -1.86 -11.26
CA ARG A 156 -1.12 -2.44 -10.03
C ARG A 156 -1.23 -1.44 -8.86
N PRO A 157 -1.82 -0.25 -9.05
CA PRO A 157 -1.95 0.69 -7.95
C PRO A 157 -3.00 0.21 -6.94
N PRO A 158 -2.84 0.52 -5.64
CA PRO A 158 -3.84 0.23 -4.62
C PRO A 158 -5.14 1.02 -4.85
N SER A 159 -5.06 2.14 -5.56
CA SER A 159 -6.17 2.98 -6.00
C SER A 159 -6.19 3.10 -7.52
N TRP A 160 -7.33 2.85 -8.12
CA TRP A 160 -7.57 2.87 -9.56
C TRP A 160 -8.91 3.53 -9.85
N THR A 161 -8.89 4.38 -10.86
CA THR A 161 -10.03 5.15 -11.38
C THR A 161 -10.27 4.72 -12.83
N PRO A 162 -11.43 4.13 -13.15
CA PRO A 162 -11.74 3.71 -14.51
C PRO A 162 -11.69 4.87 -15.51
N GLY A 163 -11.25 4.59 -16.73
CA GLY A 163 -11.25 5.56 -17.84
C GLY A 163 -10.01 6.46 -17.94
N LEU A 164 -9.08 6.37 -16.99
CA LEU A 164 -7.77 7.01 -17.14
C LEU A 164 -6.89 6.18 -18.09
N THR A 165 -6.24 6.86 -19.04
CA THR A 165 -5.24 6.25 -19.90
C THR A 165 -4.02 5.84 -19.07
N ALA A 166 -3.52 4.62 -19.29
CA ALA A 166 -2.37 4.07 -18.59
C ALA A 166 -1.19 3.94 -19.55
N ASN A 167 -0.14 4.75 -19.33
CA ASN A 167 1.14 4.59 -20.02
C ASN A 167 2.27 4.65 -18.99
N ALA A 168 3.27 3.77 -19.13
CA ALA A 168 4.48 3.82 -18.32
C ALA A 168 5.32 5.08 -18.61
N TRP A 169 5.25 5.56 -19.86
CA TRP A 169 5.96 6.74 -20.34
C TRP A 169 4.99 7.64 -21.10
N TRP A 170 5.13 8.94 -20.92
CA TRP A 170 4.27 9.95 -21.54
C TRP A 170 5.12 10.94 -22.32
N ASP A 171 4.68 11.26 -23.53
CA ASP A 171 5.33 12.28 -24.35
C ASP A 171 5.14 13.68 -23.75
N ARG A 172 6.14 14.54 -23.93
CA ARG A 172 6.15 15.93 -23.44
C ARG A 172 4.84 16.69 -23.73
N GLN A 173 4.23 16.46 -24.89
CA GLN A 173 3.01 17.15 -25.34
C GLN A 173 1.82 17.00 -24.37
N HIS A 174 1.83 16.00 -23.48
CA HIS A 174 0.80 15.82 -22.46
C HIS A 174 0.95 16.77 -21.26
N PHE A 175 2.07 17.49 -21.16
CA PHE A 175 2.43 18.34 -20.03
C PHE A 175 2.68 19.78 -20.50
N PRO A 176 1.63 20.60 -20.67
CA PRO A 176 1.77 21.97 -21.19
C PRO A 176 2.61 22.89 -20.29
N TRP A 177 2.84 22.49 -19.04
CA TRP A 177 3.68 23.20 -18.06
C TRP A 177 5.17 22.83 -18.14
N ALA A 178 5.55 21.84 -18.96
CA ALA A 178 6.93 21.32 -18.99
C ALA A 178 7.96 22.38 -19.44
N ASP A 179 7.65 23.17 -20.48
CA ASP A 179 8.53 24.24 -20.97
C ASP A 179 8.82 25.27 -19.87
N GLU A 180 7.81 25.66 -19.10
CA GLU A 180 7.96 26.64 -18.02
C GLU A 180 8.73 26.07 -16.83
N LEU A 181 8.51 24.80 -16.45
CA LEU A 181 9.31 24.17 -15.39
C LEU A 181 10.78 24.04 -15.79
N GLU A 182 11.07 23.69 -17.05
CA GLU A 182 12.45 23.63 -17.54
C GLU A 182 13.11 25.01 -17.58
N ALA A 183 12.38 26.05 -17.96
CA ALA A 183 12.87 27.43 -17.90
C ALA A 183 13.19 27.88 -16.46
N LEU A 184 12.50 27.32 -15.47
CA LEU A 184 12.72 27.57 -14.04
C LEU A 184 13.79 26.67 -13.39
N TRP A 185 14.43 25.77 -14.16
CA TRP A 185 15.37 24.79 -13.63
C TRP A 185 16.46 25.39 -12.73
N GLU A 186 17.05 26.52 -13.14
CA GLU A 186 18.11 27.17 -12.38
C GLU A 186 17.63 27.61 -10.99
N ASP A 187 16.43 28.18 -10.90
CA ASP A 187 15.82 28.58 -9.63
C ASP A 187 15.49 27.37 -8.74
N ILE A 188 14.91 26.32 -9.33
CA ILE A 188 14.57 25.08 -8.61
C ILE A 188 15.84 24.41 -8.07
N ARG A 189 16.88 24.30 -8.91
CA ARG A 189 18.17 23.72 -8.54
C ARG A 189 18.82 24.52 -7.42
N ASP A 190 18.83 25.84 -7.51
CA ASP A 190 19.49 26.69 -6.51
C ASP A 190 18.74 26.67 -5.16
N GLU A 191 17.41 26.59 -5.17
CA GLU A 191 16.58 26.30 -3.99
C GLU A 191 16.94 24.94 -3.37
N ALA A 192 17.01 23.88 -4.17
CA ALA A 192 17.38 22.54 -3.70
C ALA A 192 18.82 22.45 -3.18
N LEU A 193 19.77 23.16 -3.80
CA LEU A 193 21.17 23.21 -3.35
C LEU A 193 21.31 23.95 -2.03
N ARG A 194 20.52 25.01 -1.80
CA ARG A 194 20.48 25.70 -0.49
C ARG A 194 19.96 24.77 0.61
N LEU A 195 18.92 24.01 0.33
CA LEU A 195 18.42 22.97 1.25
C LEU A 195 19.52 21.96 1.60
N ARG A 196 20.25 21.46 0.60
CA ARG A 196 21.31 20.45 0.78
C ARG A 196 22.56 21.00 1.47
N GLY A 197 22.88 22.28 1.28
CA GLY A 197 24.12 22.90 1.72
C GLY A 197 24.25 23.13 3.23
N GLY A 198 23.23 22.82 4.03
CA GLY A 198 23.28 22.90 5.50
C GLY A 198 23.52 24.30 6.07
N CYS A 199 23.42 25.35 5.26
CA CYS A 199 23.56 26.73 5.70
C CYS A 199 22.39 27.08 6.62
N ARG A 200 22.60 27.14 7.94
CA ARG A 200 21.60 27.52 8.96
C ARG A 200 21.21 29.00 8.87
N GLY A 201 20.64 29.41 7.73
CA GLY A 201 20.02 30.72 7.52
C GLY A 201 18.54 30.72 7.93
N LYS A 202 17.92 31.91 7.96
CA LYS A 202 16.46 32.04 8.08
C LYS A 202 15.82 31.38 6.85
N GLY A 203 14.92 30.42 7.06
CA GLY A 203 14.20 29.73 5.98
C GLY A 203 14.79 28.39 5.55
N MET A 204 15.53 27.68 6.41
CA MET A 204 15.88 26.27 6.20
C MET A 204 14.92 25.34 6.95
N PRO A 205 14.78 24.08 6.49
CA PRO A 205 13.91 23.13 7.14
C PRO A 205 14.43 22.71 8.51
N GLU A 206 13.52 22.50 9.45
CA GLU A 206 13.81 22.09 10.82
C GLU A 206 14.42 20.69 10.88
N ALA A 207 14.02 19.80 9.98
CA ALA A 207 14.59 18.46 9.83
C ALA A 207 14.53 17.96 8.38
N TRP A 208 15.54 17.16 8.01
CA TRP A 208 15.62 16.48 6.71
C TRP A 208 15.75 14.99 6.95
N THR A 209 14.70 14.38 7.52
CA THR A 209 14.77 13.00 7.98
C THR A 209 14.93 12.02 6.82
N ALA A 210 15.72 10.96 7.02
CA ALA A 210 15.81 9.87 6.06
C ALA A 210 14.43 9.23 5.85
N VAL A 211 14.13 8.89 4.61
CA VAL A 211 12.98 8.04 4.28
C VAL A 211 13.12 6.72 5.03
N GLY A 212 12.02 6.24 5.63
CA GLY A 212 12.03 5.05 6.48
C GLY A 212 12.44 5.26 7.94
N SER A 213 12.77 6.48 8.36
CA SER A 213 12.96 6.82 9.78
C SER A 213 11.62 6.89 10.55
N GLU A 214 11.68 7.06 11.87
CA GLU A 214 10.50 7.02 12.77
C GLU A 214 9.31 7.89 12.32
N THR A 215 9.56 9.00 11.61
CA THR A 215 8.53 9.92 11.11
C THR A 215 8.06 9.64 9.67
N ALA A 216 8.80 8.82 8.91
CA ALA A 216 8.62 8.54 7.48
C ALA A 216 8.67 7.03 7.15
N THR A 217 8.09 6.19 8.01
CA THR A 217 8.20 4.72 7.96
C THR A 217 7.62 4.05 6.71
N HIS A 218 6.73 4.73 5.98
CA HIS A 218 5.98 4.13 4.88
C HIS A 218 6.83 3.62 3.70
N ASP A 219 8.01 4.19 3.46
CA ASP A 219 8.82 3.81 2.30
C ASP A 219 10.15 3.14 2.71
N ALA A 220 10.26 2.75 3.99
CA ALA A 220 11.45 2.06 4.51
C ALA A 220 11.79 0.81 3.70
N ASP A 221 10.77 0.06 3.30
CA ASP A 221 10.90 -1.21 2.58
C ASP A 221 11.45 -1.04 1.15
N ILE A 222 11.44 0.19 0.60
CA ILE A 222 11.97 0.51 -0.74
C ILE A 222 13.46 0.88 -0.66
N VAL A 223 13.95 1.33 0.50
CA VAL A 223 15.36 1.68 0.69
C VAL A 223 16.17 0.41 0.96
N SER A 224 16.57 -0.30 -0.11
CA SER A 224 17.38 -1.52 0.00
C SER A 224 18.86 -1.25 0.33
N GLY A 225 19.31 0.01 0.24
CA GLY A 225 20.67 0.44 0.55
C GLY A 225 20.91 1.92 0.24
N GLY A 226 21.90 2.52 0.91
CA GLY A 226 22.21 3.94 0.79
C GLY A 226 21.34 4.83 1.68
N GLU A 227 21.36 6.14 1.40
CA GLU A 227 20.57 7.14 2.12
C GLU A 227 19.64 7.86 1.14
N TRP A 228 18.35 7.85 1.44
CA TRP A 228 17.34 8.62 0.71
C TRP A 228 16.69 9.63 1.65
N ARG A 229 16.65 10.89 1.22
CA ARG A 229 15.94 12.00 1.87
C ARG A 229 15.04 12.69 0.85
N GLU A 230 13.92 13.20 1.33
CA GLU A 230 12.97 13.98 0.53
C GLU A 230 12.62 15.31 1.21
N PHE A 231 12.32 16.32 0.39
CA PHE A 231 11.71 17.56 0.83
C PHE A 231 10.36 17.73 0.13
N VAL A 232 9.28 17.54 0.86
CA VAL A 232 7.93 17.55 0.29
C VAL A 232 7.41 18.98 0.24
N LEU A 233 7.23 19.53 -0.97
CA LEU A 233 6.65 20.86 -1.15
C LEU A 233 5.13 20.85 -0.96
N PHE A 234 4.46 19.81 -1.44
CA PHE A 234 3.01 19.64 -1.36
C PHE A 234 2.66 18.21 -0.98
N GLY A 235 1.80 18.02 0.02
CA GLY A 235 1.31 16.72 0.44
C GLY A 235 0.21 16.82 1.50
N ALA A 236 -0.39 15.69 1.86
CA ALA A 236 -1.48 15.66 2.84
C ALA A 236 -1.09 16.23 4.22
N ARG A 237 0.20 16.15 4.57
CA ARG A 237 0.76 16.58 5.86
C ARG A 237 1.48 17.94 5.78
N THR A 238 1.59 18.56 4.61
CA THR A 238 2.27 19.85 4.47
C THR A 238 1.36 20.98 4.93
N GLU A 239 1.92 21.97 5.63
CA GLU A 239 1.20 23.17 6.04
C GLU A 239 0.71 23.97 4.82
N ARG A 240 -0.55 24.42 4.86
CA ARG A 240 -1.19 25.16 3.77
C ARG A 240 -1.23 26.65 4.10
N SER A 241 -0.06 27.28 4.10
CA SER A 241 0.11 28.69 4.43
C SER A 241 1.22 29.33 3.59
N PRO A 242 1.10 30.62 3.22
CA PRO A 242 2.23 31.39 2.66
C PRO A 242 3.47 31.39 3.56
N ASP A 243 3.28 31.17 4.86
CA ASP A 243 4.37 31.09 5.85
C ASP A 243 4.90 29.66 6.06
N SER A 244 4.41 28.68 5.30
CA SER A 244 4.83 27.28 5.41
C SER A 244 6.33 27.10 5.21
N GLU A 245 6.89 26.05 5.81
CA GLU A 245 8.31 25.72 5.63
C GLU A 245 8.68 25.56 4.14
N ALA A 246 7.83 24.91 3.35
CA ALA A 246 8.02 24.76 1.90
C ALA A 246 8.09 26.12 1.19
N ALA A 247 7.14 27.03 1.46
CA ALA A 247 7.11 28.37 0.85
C ALA A 247 8.30 29.24 1.29
N ARG A 248 8.78 29.11 2.54
CA ARG A 248 9.97 29.82 3.01
C ARG A 248 11.27 29.28 2.38
N CYS A 249 11.38 27.97 2.22
CA CYS A 249 12.59 27.33 1.71
C CYS A 249 12.70 27.44 0.18
N CYS A 250 11.59 27.24 -0.52
CA CYS A 250 11.51 27.15 -1.98
C CYS A 250 10.46 28.11 -2.56
N PRO A 251 10.53 29.43 -2.27
CA PRO A 251 9.49 30.38 -2.64
C PRO A 251 9.20 30.42 -4.14
N LYS A 252 10.25 30.39 -4.99
CA LYS A 252 10.06 30.46 -6.44
C LYS A 252 9.46 29.16 -6.99
N THR A 253 9.92 28.02 -6.50
CA THR A 253 9.39 26.72 -6.93
C THR A 253 7.94 26.53 -6.51
N VAL A 254 7.59 26.90 -5.26
CA VAL A 254 6.21 26.79 -4.75
C VAL A 254 5.28 27.69 -5.56
N GLU A 255 5.63 28.98 -5.74
CA GLU A 255 4.82 29.92 -6.53
C GLU A 255 4.60 29.42 -7.96
N ALA A 256 5.65 28.91 -8.60
CA ALA A 256 5.57 28.38 -9.95
C ALA A 256 4.65 27.15 -10.03
N ILE A 257 4.77 26.18 -9.12
CA ILE A 257 3.95 24.96 -9.13
C ILE A 257 2.48 25.28 -8.85
N GLU A 258 2.18 26.18 -7.91
CA GLU A 258 0.81 26.62 -7.63
C GLU A 258 0.16 27.29 -8.85
N ARG A 259 0.93 28.09 -9.58
CA ARG A 259 0.46 28.75 -10.81
C ARG A 259 0.28 27.77 -11.98
N LEU A 260 1.25 26.88 -12.19
CA LEU A 260 1.29 25.98 -13.34
C LEU A 260 0.34 24.78 -13.19
N MET A 261 0.20 24.28 -11.97
CA MET A 261 -0.47 23.01 -11.69
C MET A 261 -1.39 23.08 -10.46
N PRO A 262 -2.33 24.05 -10.39
CA PRO A 262 -3.17 24.25 -9.20
C PRO A 262 -4.02 23.03 -8.84
N ALA A 263 -4.48 22.28 -9.84
CA ALA A 263 -5.24 21.04 -9.61
C ALA A 263 -4.36 19.93 -9.00
N ALA A 264 -3.10 19.81 -9.42
CA ALA A 264 -2.18 18.82 -8.85
C ALA A 264 -1.82 19.17 -7.40
N VAL A 265 -1.62 20.46 -7.10
CA VAL A 265 -1.41 20.95 -5.73
C VAL A 265 -2.61 20.61 -4.85
N ALA A 266 -3.83 20.89 -5.31
CA ALA A 266 -5.04 20.55 -4.57
C ALA A 266 -5.16 19.04 -4.32
N MET A 267 -4.86 18.21 -5.31
CA MET A 267 -4.87 16.75 -5.16
C MET A 267 -3.82 16.26 -4.16
N ALA A 268 -2.58 16.72 -4.25
CA ALA A 268 -1.50 16.35 -3.33
C ALA A 268 -1.85 16.70 -1.88
N GLN A 269 -2.52 17.83 -1.68
CA GLN A 269 -2.97 18.28 -0.37
C GLN A 269 -4.10 17.41 0.20
N LEU A 270 -4.95 16.80 -0.62
CA LEU A 270 -6.06 15.95 -0.15
C LEU A 270 -5.60 14.60 0.41
N GLY A 271 -4.45 14.10 -0.03
CA GLY A 271 -3.94 12.76 0.32
C GLY A 271 -4.46 11.68 -0.58
#